data_AF-L0AVG1-F1
#
_entry.id   AF-L0AVG1-F1
#
_cell.length_a   1.000
_cell.length_b   1.000
_cell.length_c   1.000
_cell.angle_alpha   90.00
_cell.angle_beta   90.00
_cell.angle_gamma   90.00
#
_symmetry.space_group_name_H-M   'P 1'
#
loop_
_entity.id
_entity.type
_entity.pdbx_description
1 polymer ?
#
loop_
_entity_poly.entity_id
_entity_poly.type
_entity_poly.pdbx_seq_one_letter_code
_entity_poly.pdbx_strand_id
1 'polypeptide(L)'
;MSEVKVVFIDIDQVPGKGLQKDDDNNNNKYYYNDKKHDGERVEIILLNPVCCPGYLTLTYKPNNPGAKIIGITESGIHKGEFNGNITDCKSVTVYYWSGNRDYKGSLVVQLSGARDSYYTNSGGGRWEEEEINSGALLTTLDGINCPLKIHPVDISQKSGSSYSCPSCNQPITTLISSPIDDKYTKVTHSPDGLVGRLKDDKYNITNIPMTREIGNIYVYWYHKDGGEGKSFLICLPYPNIDNDYSSGDIWYKRESSDDNTWTKVDNSPPSSHTDCKNILKLLQNISGGEEVESGTGNCKEIKFEDSEEERDDSASSSSLSTTSPHRLSPGAITGISIAGIGTVGSALGYGGWKLFLFLKNRL
;
A
#
# COMPACT_ATOMS: atom_id res chain seq x y z
N MET A 1 38.14 11.83 -28.48
CA MET A 1 36.93 12.10 -27.66
C MET A 1 36.27 10.75 -27.43
N SER A 2 36.05 10.35 -26.18
CA SER A 2 35.29 9.13 -25.89
C SER A 2 33.85 9.34 -26.35
N GLU A 3 33.28 8.36 -27.03
CA GLU A 3 31.88 8.38 -27.46
C GLU A 3 30.96 8.48 -26.23
N VAL A 4 30.01 9.42 -26.27
CA VAL A 4 29.04 9.59 -25.18
C VAL A 4 28.00 8.49 -25.31
N LYS A 5 27.98 7.59 -24.33
CA LYS A 5 26.98 6.53 -24.28
C LYS A 5 25.59 7.10 -24.03
N VAL A 6 24.57 6.41 -24.54
CA VAL A 6 23.16 6.76 -24.35
C VAL A 6 22.38 5.53 -23.91
N VAL A 7 21.23 5.73 -23.29
CA VAL A 7 20.38 4.63 -22.80
C VAL A 7 18.91 5.01 -22.78
N PHE A 8 18.04 4.03 -23.04
CA PHE A 8 16.60 4.12 -22.74
C PHE A 8 16.31 3.39 -21.44
N ILE A 9 15.55 4.04 -20.56
CA ILE A 9 15.06 3.41 -19.34
C ILE A 9 13.73 2.72 -19.61
N ASP A 10 13.71 1.40 -19.52
CA ASP A 10 12.48 0.60 -19.54
C ASP A 10 11.93 0.41 -18.12
N ILE A 11 10.82 1.07 -17.80
CA ILE A 11 10.21 1.04 -16.45
C ILE A 11 9.38 -0.23 -16.19
N ASP A 12 9.21 -1.10 -17.18
CA ASP A 12 8.62 -2.44 -17.00
C ASP A 12 9.66 -3.49 -16.57
N GLN A 13 10.94 -3.13 -16.57
CA GLN A 13 12.02 -3.98 -16.05
C GLN A 13 11.97 -3.94 -14.52
N VAL A 14 11.31 -4.94 -13.92
CA VAL A 14 11.03 -5.04 -12.48
C VAL A 14 11.54 -6.36 -11.90
N PRO A 15 11.80 -6.45 -10.58
CA PRO A 15 12.23 -7.68 -9.93
C PRO A 15 11.33 -8.88 -10.30
N GLY A 16 11.96 -10.00 -10.65
CA GLY A 16 11.26 -11.21 -11.10
C GLY A 16 10.92 -11.28 -12.59
N LYS A 17 11.12 -10.20 -13.38
CA LYS A 17 10.88 -10.18 -14.83
C LYS A 17 12.17 -9.94 -15.62
N GLY A 18 13.02 -10.96 -15.74
CA GLY A 18 14.19 -10.91 -16.62
C GLY A 18 15.38 -10.08 -16.11
N LEU A 19 15.26 -9.45 -14.95
CA LEU A 19 16.37 -8.75 -14.27
C LEU A 19 17.39 -9.72 -13.69
N GLN A 20 18.66 -9.33 -13.76
CA GLN A 20 19.76 -10.01 -13.07
C GLN A 20 19.91 -9.38 -11.68
N LYS A 21 20.11 -10.21 -10.66
CA LYS A 21 20.39 -9.73 -9.30
C LYS A 21 21.88 -9.42 -9.19
N ASP A 22 22.23 -8.32 -8.54
CA ASP A 22 23.63 -7.99 -8.30
C ASP A 22 24.20 -8.91 -7.19
N ASP A 23 25.39 -9.47 -7.41
CA ASP A 23 26.00 -10.48 -6.53
C ASP A 23 26.55 -9.91 -5.21
N ASP A 24 26.51 -8.58 -5.04
CA ASP A 24 27.12 -7.82 -3.94
C ASP A 24 26.44 -7.99 -2.55
N ASN A 25 25.84 -9.14 -2.25
CA ASN A 25 25.09 -9.45 -1.02
C ASN A 25 23.90 -8.52 -0.72
N ASN A 26 23.65 -7.49 -1.53
CA ASN A 26 22.54 -6.57 -1.33
C ASN A 26 21.29 -7.11 -2.05
N ASN A 27 20.30 -7.53 -1.27
CA ASN A 27 19.08 -8.14 -1.80
C ASN A 27 18.22 -7.22 -2.68
N ASN A 28 18.54 -5.93 -2.72
CA ASN A 28 17.71 -4.89 -3.33
C ASN A 28 18.29 -4.29 -4.61
N LYS A 29 19.41 -4.82 -5.13
CA LYS A 29 20.05 -4.35 -6.35
C LYS A 29 19.85 -5.33 -7.50
N TYR A 30 19.46 -4.78 -8.64
CA TYR A 30 19.22 -5.50 -9.89
C TYR A 30 19.81 -4.73 -11.05
N TYR A 31 19.91 -5.36 -12.22
CA TYR A 31 20.28 -4.67 -13.45
C TYR A 31 19.77 -5.36 -14.71
N TYR A 32 19.79 -4.62 -15.81
CA TYR A 32 19.70 -5.13 -17.17
C TYR A 32 20.67 -4.37 -18.09
N ASN A 33 20.91 -4.90 -19.28
CA ASN A 33 21.72 -4.22 -20.30
C ASN A 33 20.79 -3.74 -21.43
N ASP A 34 20.85 -2.46 -21.77
CA ASP A 34 20.12 -1.91 -22.90
C ASP A 34 20.77 -2.34 -24.23
N LYS A 35 20.31 -3.48 -24.74
CA LYS A 35 20.84 -4.08 -25.97
C LYS A 35 20.68 -3.19 -27.20
N LYS A 36 19.78 -2.21 -27.18
CA LYS A 36 19.54 -1.30 -28.30
C LYS A 36 20.58 -0.17 -28.37
N HIS A 37 21.27 0.11 -27.27
CA HIS A 37 22.22 1.23 -27.14
C HIS A 37 23.54 0.75 -26.52
N ASP A 38 24.30 -0.02 -27.31
CA ASP A 38 25.65 -0.52 -26.99
C ASP A 38 25.76 -1.39 -25.74
N GLY A 39 24.63 -1.90 -25.22
CA GLY A 39 24.61 -2.76 -24.05
C GLY A 39 24.93 -2.01 -22.75
N GLU A 40 24.66 -0.71 -22.67
CA GLU A 40 24.85 0.04 -21.43
C GLU A 40 24.04 -0.59 -20.28
N ARG A 41 24.71 -0.83 -19.14
CA ARG A 41 24.09 -1.43 -17.95
C ARG A 41 23.24 -0.37 -17.25
N VAL A 42 22.01 -0.72 -16.95
CA VAL A 42 21.11 0.06 -16.09
C VAL A 42 21.00 -0.65 -14.74
N GLU A 43 21.45 0.02 -13.70
CA GLU A 43 21.26 -0.40 -12.31
C GLU A 43 19.84 -0.06 -11.85
N ILE A 44 19.24 -0.96 -11.08
CA ILE A 44 17.92 -0.79 -10.48
C ILE A 44 18.04 -1.02 -8.99
N ILE A 45 17.58 -0.06 -8.20
CA ILE A 45 17.58 -0.12 -6.73
C ILE A 45 16.14 -0.15 -6.25
N LEU A 46 15.77 -1.22 -5.54
CA LEU A 46 14.47 -1.38 -4.89
C LEU A 46 14.52 -0.85 -3.46
N LEU A 47 13.67 0.12 -3.10
CA LEU A 47 13.64 0.68 -1.75
C LEU A 47 12.21 0.79 -1.21
N ASN A 48 12.10 0.80 0.13
CA ASN A 48 10.91 1.27 0.84
C ASN A 48 11.19 2.71 1.30
N PRO A 49 10.75 3.74 0.58
CA PRO A 49 11.04 5.13 0.91
C PRO A 49 10.45 5.52 2.27
N VAL A 50 11.27 6.06 3.17
CA VAL A 50 10.84 6.51 4.51
C VAL A 50 9.77 7.62 4.42
N CYS A 51 9.86 8.49 3.41
CA CYS A 51 8.89 9.57 3.19
C CYS A 51 7.53 9.10 2.66
N CYS A 52 7.45 7.87 2.13
CA CYS A 52 6.22 7.33 1.54
C CYS A 52 5.95 5.91 2.05
N PRO A 53 5.58 5.75 3.34
CA PRO A 53 5.27 4.43 3.89
C PRO A 53 4.06 3.80 3.18
N GLY A 54 4.13 2.49 2.96
CA GLY A 54 3.16 1.75 2.14
C GLY A 54 3.42 1.80 0.63
N TYR A 55 4.54 2.40 0.24
CA TYR A 55 5.01 2.43 -1.14
C TYR A 55 6.39 1.82 -1.25
N LEU A 56 6.75 1.44 -2.47
CA LEU A 56 8.09 1.04 -2.85
C LEU A 56 8.54 1.86 -4.06
N THR A 57 9.85 1.95 -4.24
CA THR A 57 10.44 2.61 -5.41
C THR A 57 11.38 1.68 -6.15
N LEU A 58 11.41 1.83 -7.48
CA LEU A 58 12.48 1.32 -8.34
C LEU A 58 13.21 2.51 -8.95
N THR A 59 14.47 2.69 -8.58
CA THR A 59 15.33 3.74 -9.13
C THR A 59 16.26 3.14 -10.19
N TYR A 60 16.08 3.60 -11.43
CA TYR A 60 16.83 3.22 -12.62
C TYR A 60 17.94 4.23 -12.87
N LYS A 61 19.18 3.75 -12.96
CA LYS A 61 20.36 4.59 -13.14
C LYS A 61 21.34 3.95 -14.13
N PRO A 62 21.86 4.70 -15.13
CA PRO A 62 22.95 4.21 -15.96
C PRO A 62 24.18 3.91 -15.10
N ASN A 63 24.83 2.78 -15.33
CA ASN A 63 26.04 2.38 -14.61
C ASN A 63 27.22 3.32 -14.93
N ASN A 64 27.37 3.73 -16.19
CA ASN A 64 28.34 4.74 -16.57
C ASN A 64 27.83 6.16 -16.21
N PRO A 65 28.53 6.92 -15.36
CA PRO A 65 28.10 8.26 -14.96
C PRO A 65 28.08 9.28 -16.11
N GLY A 66 28.76 8.99 -17.22
CA GLY A 66 28.74 9.83 -18.44
C GLY A 66 27.66 9.44 -19.45
N ALA A 67 26.91 8.36 -19.21
CA ALA A 67 25.83 7.96 -20.10
C ALA A 67 24.61 8.88 -19.96
N LYS A 68 23.98 9.23 -21.08
CA LYS A 68 22.78 10.06 -21.10
C LYS A 68 21.51 9.22 -21.21
N ILE A 69 20.54 9.49 -20.36
CA ILE A 69 19.18 8.96 -20.55
C ILE A 69 18.54 9.76 -21.68
N ILE A 70 18.16 9.08 -22.77
CA ILE A 70 17.59 9.73 -23.96
C ILE A 70 16.11 9.42 -24.17
N GLY A 71 15.54 8.53 -23.36
CA GLY A 71 14.14 8.14 -23.45
C GLY A 71 13.72 7.22 -22.32
N ILE A 72 12.40 7.17 -22.10
CA ILE A 72 11.76 6.18 -21.24
C ILE A 72 10.84 5.33 -22.10
N THR A 73 10.80 4.02 -21.83
CA THR A 73 9.84 3.11 -22.43
C THR A 73 8.99 2.45 -21.35
N GLU A 74 7.74 2.18 -21.69
CA GLU A 74 6.81 1.38 -20.91
C GLU A 74 6.11 0.44 -21.89
N SER A 75 6.09 -0.85 -21.58
CA SER A 75 5.61 -1.94 -22.44
C SER A 75 6.28 -1.94 -23.82
N GLY A 76 7.57 -1.60 -23.85
CA GLY A 76 8.39 -1.48 -25.05
C GLY A 76 8.05 -0.28 -25.95
N ILE A 77 7.11 0.57 -25.56
CA ILE A 77 6.69 1.77 -26.29
C ILE A 77 7.41 2.99 -25.71
N HIS A 78 8.02 3.80 -26.58
CA HIS A 78 8.63 5.06 -26.17
C HIS A 78 7.56 6.05 -25.71
N LYS A 79 7.78 6.63 -24.52
CA LYS A 79 6.92 7.66 -23.92
C LYS A 79 7.53 9.03 -24.17
N GLY A 80 7.01 9.72 -25.18
CA GLY A 80 7.51 11.03 -25.61
C GLY A 80 7.19 12.16 -24.63
N GLU A 81 6.29 11.93 -23.68
CA GLU A 81 5.85 12.89 -22.65
C GLU A 81 7.01 13.33 -21.74
N PHE A 82 8.05 12.51 -21.60
CA PHE A 82 9.22 12.80 -20.78
C PHE A 82 10.29 13.63 -21.50
N ASN A 83 10.20 13.81 -22.83
CA ASN A 83 11.29 14.33 -23.66
C ASN A 83 11.72 15.76 -23.29
N GLY A 84 10.81 16.57 -22.73
CA GLY A 84 11.13 17.94 -22.30
C GLY A 84 12.15 18.01 -21.15
N ASN A 85 12.12 17.03 -20.24
CA ASN A 85 12.89 17.05 -18.99
C ASN A 85 13.98 15.98 -18.93
N ILE A 86 14.15 15.17 -19.98
CA ILE A 86 15.07 14.04 -19.98
C ILE A 86 16.54 14.44 -20.18
N THR A 87 16.80 15.62 -20.77
CA THR A 87 18.14 16.07 -21.20
C THR A 87 19.18 16.09 -20.06
N ASP A 88 18.75 16.45 -18.85
CA ASP A 88 19.60 16.51 -17.64
C ASP A 88 19.29 15.40 -16.64
N CYS A 89 18.47 14.42 -17.03
CA CYS A 89 18.04 13.32 -16.17
C CYS A 89 19.21 12.34 -15.92
N LYS A 90 19.48 12.10 -14.64
CA LYS A 90 20.52 11.18 -14.15
C LYS A 90 19.96 9.85 -13.69
N SER A 91 18.71 9.83 -13.24
CA SER A 91 17.99 8.62 -12.83
C SER A 91 16.50 8.80 -12.93
N VAL A 92 15.79 7.70 -13.14
CA VAL A 92 14.32 7.63 -13.14
C VAL A 92 13.89 6.84 -11.92
N THR A 93 12.98 7.36 -11.11
CA THR A 93 12.42 6.63 -9.97
C THR A 93 10.93 6.40 -10.18
N VAL A 94 10.48 5.15 -10.09
CA VAL A 94 9.08 4.79 -10.26
C VAL A 94 8.50 4.35 -8.93
N TYR A 95 7.37 4.92 -8.55
CA TYR A 95 6.66 4.64 -7.31
C TYR A 95 5.53 3.65 -7.55
N TYR A 96 5.45 2.64 -6.69
CA TYR A 96 4.39 1.63 -6.71
C TYR A 96 3.82 1.45 -5.31
N TRP A 97 2.56 1.02 -5.23
CA TRP A 97 1.99 0.54 -3.98
C TRP A 97 2.68 -0.74 -3.52
N SER A 98 3.12 -0.82 -2.26
CA SER A 98 3.93 -1.95 -1.79
C SER A 98 3.17 -3.26 -1.64
N GLY A 99 1.83 -3.22 -1.64
CA GLY A 99 1.00 -4.42 -1.68
C GLY A 99 0.95 -5.11 -3.04
N ASN A 100 1.34 -4.41 -4.12
CA ASN A 100 1.34 -4.96 -5.48
C ASN A 100 2.68 -5.63 -5.82
N ARG A 101 2.71 -6.97 -5.76
CA ARG A 101 3.93 -7.75 -6.03
C ARG A 101 4.32 -7.82 -7.50
N ASP A 102 3.39 -7.58 -8.40
CA ASP A 102 3.65 -7.66 -9.84
C ASP A 102 4.20 -6.35 -10.43
N TYR A 103 4.31 -5.32 -9.58
CA TYR A 103 4.68 -3.95 -9.95
C TYR A 103 3.78 -3.40 -11.07
N LYS A 104 2.50 -3.79 -11.08
CA LYS A 104 1.52 -3.27 -12.04
C LYS A 104 1.00 -1.91 -11.57
N GLY A 105 0.70 -1.01 -12.51
CA GLY A 105 0.18 0.31 -12.16
C GLY A 105 1.22 1.17 -11.45
N SER A 106 2.22 1.60 -12.20
CA SER A 106 3.11 2.70 -11.79
C SER A 106 2.26 3.92 -11.45
N LEU A 107 2.51 4.52 -10.29
CA LEU A 107 1.68 5.63 -9.77
C LEU A 107 2.30 6.97 -10.14
N VAL A 108 3.60 7.10 -9.88
CA VAL A 108 4.38 8.33 -10.10
C VAL A 108 5.72 7.95 -10.71
N VAL A 109 6.18 8.73 -11.68
CA VAL A 109 7.54 8.68 -12.22
C VAL A 109 8.24 9.98 -11.87
N GLN A 110 9.37 9.90 -11.18
CA GLN A 110 10.24 11.03 -10.86
C GLN A 110 11.47 10.98 -11.77
N LEU A 111 11.76 12.07 -12.48
CA LEU A 111 13.01 12.27 -13.20
C LEU A 111 13.93 13.10 -12.29
N SER A 112 15.08 12.53 -11.90
CA SER A 112 16.05 13.23 -11.06
C SER A 112 17.22 13.73 -11.89
N GLY A 113 17.44 15.04 -11.91
CA GLY A 113 18.45 15.68 -12.76
C GLY A 113 19.04 16.94 -12.13
N ALA A 114 19.05 18.04 -12.89
CA ALA A 114 19.32 19.38 -12.34
C ALA A 114 18.17 19.89 -11.46
N ARG A 115 16.95 19.47 -11.80
CA ARG A 115 15.72 19.63 -11.01
C ARG A 115 14.98 18.29 -11.04
N ASP A 116 14.21 18.04 -10.01
CA ASP A 116 13.30 16.91 -9.99
C ASP A 116 12.00 17.31 -10.68
N SER A 117 11.50 16.45 -11.57
CA SER A 117 10.16 16.55 -12.14
C SER A 117 9.39 15.28 -11.88
N TYR A 118 8.09 15.40 -11.67
CA TYR A 118 7.22 14.29 -11.33
C TYR A 118 6.13 14.17 -12.37
N TYR A 119 5.78 12.94 -12.69
CA TYR A 119 4.76 12.62 -13.67
C TYR A 119 3.76 11.64 -13.08
N THR A 120 2.48 11.85 -13.37
CA THR A 120 1.40 10.94 -12.98
C THR A 120 0.66 10.45 -14.22
N ASN A 121 -0.04 9.32 -14.09
CA ASN A 121 -0.91 8.80 -15.14
C ASN A 121 -2.31 8.62 -14.56
N SER A 122 -3.16 9.64 -14.73
CA SER A 122 -4.54 9.71 -14.20
C SER A 122 -5.52 8.79 -14.95
N GLY A 123 -5.06 7.66 -15.50
CA GLY A 123 -5.89 6.64 -16.16
C GLY A 123 -6.04 6.80 -17.68
N GLY A 124 -5.35 7.75 -18.31
CA GLY A 124 -5.39 8.00 -19.75
C GLY A 124 -4.30 7.29 -20.57
N GLY A 125 -3.39 6.57 -19.92
CA GLY A 125 -2.23 5.95 -20.57
C GLY A 125 -1.13 6.95 -20.98
N ARG A 126 -1.30 8.22 -20.60
CA ARG A 126 -0.38 9.32 -20.82
C ARG A 126 0.16 9.81 -19.48
N TRP A 127 1.42 10.20 -19.51
CA TRP A 127 2.12 10.78 -18.36
C TRP A 127 2.03 12.30 -18.43
N GLU A 128 1.55 12.92 -17.36
CA GLU A 128 1.43 14.38 -17.24
C GLU A 128 2.35 14.86 -16.13
N GLU A 129 3.13 15.91 -16.42
CA GLU A 129 4.01 16.53 -15.44
C GLU A 129 3.17 17.24 -14.38
N GLU A 130 3.48 16.99 -13.11
CA GLU A 130 2.77 17.52 -11.96
C GLU A 130 3.74 18.24 -11.03
N GLU A 131 3.29 19.37 -10.47
CA GLU A 131 4.08 20.13 -9.50
C GLU A 131 3.98 19.47 -8.11
N ILE A 132 4.73 18.38 -7.94
CA ILE A 132 4.80 17.65 -6.67
C ILE A 132 6.04 18.09 -5.91
N ASN A 133 5.84 18.80 -4.79
CA ASN A 133 6.90 18.98 -3.81
C ASN A 133 7.03 17.72 -2.93
N SER A 134 8.20 17.52 -2.30
CA SER A 134 8.50 16.32 -1.52
C SER A 134 7.50 16.06 -0.37
N GLY A 135 6.88 17.11 0.18
CA GLY A 135 5.84 16.99 1.21
C GLY A 135 4.47 16.55 0.67
N ALA A 136 4.16 16.90 -0.58
CA ALA A 136 2.91 16.56 -1.25
C ALA A 136 2.92 15.16 -1.87
N LEU A 137 4.10 14.57 -2.13
CA LEU A 137 4.24 13.29 -2.84
C LEU A 137 3.41 12.16 -2.22
N LEU A 138 3.42 12.02 -0.89
CA LEU A 138 2.62 10.98 -0.22
C LEU A 138 1.12 11.20 -0.42
N THR A 139 0.65 12.44 -0.33
CA THR A 139 -0.76 12.79 -0.57
C THR A 139 -1.16 12.49 -2.02
N THR A 140 -0.29 12.79 -2.99
CA THR A 140 -0.53 12.46 -4.40
C THR A 140 -0.60 10.95 -4.60
N LEU A 141 0.34 10.19 -4.03
CA LEU A 141 0.36 8.73 -4.11
C LEU A 141 -0.91 8.10 -3.49
N ASP A 142 -1.38 8.61 -2.35
CA ASP A 142 -2.63 8.15 -1.75
C ASP A 142 -3.84 8.53 -2.63
N GLY A 143 -3.84 9.74 -3.20
CA GLY A 143 -4.90 10.24 -4.06
C GLY A 143 -5.09 9.40 -5.32
N ILE A 144 -4.00 8.91 -5.92
CA ILE A 144 -4.03 8.02 -7.09
C ILE A 144 -4.53 6.61 -6.71
N ASN A 145 -4.15 6.12 -5.51
CA ASN A 145 -4.51 4.78 -5.05
C ASN A 145 -5.97 4.66 -4.55
N CYS A 146 -6.54 5.72 -3.99
CA CYS A 146 -7.91 5.69 -3.46
C CYS A 146 -8.97 5.24 -4.49
N PRO A 147 -8.97 5.74 -5.76
CA PRO A 147 -9.84 5.22 -6.82
C PRO A 147 -9.66 3.73 -7.12
N LEU A 148 -8.49 3.15 -6.82
CA LEU A 148 -8.19 1.73 -6.94
C LEU A 148 -8.62 0.93 -5.69
N LYS A 149 -9.40 1.54 -4.79
CA LYS A 149 -9.81 0.98 -3.50
C LYS A 149 -8.64 0.62 -2.58
N ILE A 150 -7.56 1.39 -2.64
CA ILE A 150 -6.40 1.23 -1.74
C ILE A 150 -6.35 2.45 -0.84
N HIS A 151 -6.65 2.27 0.45
CA HIS A 151 -6.90 3.38 1.38
C HIS A 151 -5.88 3.43 2.52
N PRO A 152 -5.34 4.61 2.88
CA PRO A 152 -4.72 4.78 4.18
C PRO A 152 -5.74 4.57 5.31
N VAL A 153 -5.37 3.81 6.33
CA VAL A 153 -6.18 3.52 7.51
C VAL A 153 -5.60 4.27 8.72
N ASP A 154 -6.43 5.04 9.41
CA ASP A 154 -6.11 5.69 10.67
C ASP A 154 -6.49 4.79 11.84
N ILE A 155 -5.48 4.19 12.47
CA ILE A 155 -5.64 3.26 13.58
C ILE A 155 -5.92 3.95 14.92
N SER A 156 -5.92 5.29 14.97
CA SER A 156 -6.31 6.05 16.17
C SER A 156 -7.84 6.09 16.37
N GLN A 157 -8.59 5.78 15.31
CA GLN A 157 -10.05 5.78 15.33
C GLN A 157 -10.58 4.54 16.09
N LYS A 158 -11.19 4.75 17.26
CA LYS A 158 -11.65 3.67 18.15
C LYS A 158 -13.17 3.60 18.36
N SER A 159 -13.89 4.62 17.89
CA SER A 159 -15.31 4.84 18.17
C SER A 159 -16.08 5.21 16.91
N GLY A 160 -17.39 4.98 16.93
CA GLY A 160 -18.26 5.14 15.77
C GLY A 160 -18.33 3.87 14.93
N SER A 161 -19.20 3.87 13.92
CA SER A 161 -19.38 2.75 12.98
C SER A 161 -18.48 2.84 11.76
N SER A 162 -17.99 4.04 11.41
CA SER A 162 -17.09 4.27 10.29
C SER A 162 -16.40 5.63 10.36
N TYR A 163 -15.38 5.83 9.52
CA TYR A 163 -14.78 7.14 9.26
C TYR A 163 -14.34 7.32 7.80
N SER A 164 -14.19 8.59 7.40
CA SER A 164 -13.74 8.96 6.07
C SER A 164 -12.25 8.67 5.85
N CYS A 165 -11.91 8.09 4.70
CA CYS A 165 -10.52 7.94 4.29
C CYS A 165 -9.86 9.33 4.22
N PRO A 166 -8.71 9.55 4.87
CA PRO A 166 -8.10 10.88 4.97
C PRO A 166 -7.61 11.44 3.63
N SER A 167 -7.51 10.62 2.59
CA SER A 167 -6.98 11.04 1.28
C SER A 167 -8.07 11.29 0.24
N CYS A 168 -9.22 10.59 0.29
CA CYS A 168 -10.33 10.82 -0.64
C CYS A 168 -11.63 11.30 0.02
N ASN A 169 -11.64 11.45 1.35
CA ASN A 169 -12.78 11.87 2.18
C ASN A 169 -14.04 10.99 2.08
N GLN A 170 -13.97 9.84 1.40
CA GLN A 170 -15.09 8.90 1.29
C GLN A 170 -15.25 8.09 2.60
N PRO A 171 -16.47 7.92 3.14
CA PRO A 171 -16.74 7.11 4.33
C PRO A 171 -16.59 5.63 3.98
N ILE A 172 -15.36 5.14 4.10
CA ILE A 172 -14.95 3.87 3.50
C ILE A 172 -14.48 2.88 4.54
N THR A 173 -14.05 3.32 5.73
CA THR A 173 -13.55 2.38 6.75
C THR A 173 -14.62 2.10 7.78
N THR A 174 -15.16 0.89 7.76
CA THR A 174 -16.02 0.37 8.81
C THR A 174 -15.20 0.08 10.06
N LEU A 175 -15.74 0.45 11.22
CA LEU A 175 -15.17 0.20 12.54
C LEU A 175 -16.08 -0.75 13.30
N ILE A 176 -15.49 -1.84 13.80
CA ILE A 176 -16.17 -2.74 14.73
C ILE A 176 -15.35 -2.75 16.02
N SER A 177 -15.92 -2.15 17.07
CA SER A 177 -15.30 -2.06 18.40
C SER A 177 -15.90 -3.11 19.32
N SER A 178 -15.06 -3.97 19.87
CA SER A 178 -15.47 -5.12 20.66
C SER A 178 -14.72 -5.12 22.01
N PRO A 179 -15.38 -4.76 23.13
CA PRO A 179 -14.78 -4.91 24.45
C PRO A 179 -14.64 -6.39 24.80
N ILE A 180 -13.48 -6.75 25.37
CA ILE A 180 -13.16 -8.13 25.78
C ILE A 180 -12.97 -8.15 27.30
N ASP A 181 -13.94 -8.74 28.00
CA ASP A 181 -13.99 -8.89 29.46
C ASP A 181 -13.64 -7.60 30.25
N ASP A 182 -13.98 -6.42 29.73
CA ASP A 182 -13.61 -5.09 30.29
C ASP A 182 -12.09 -4.85 30.46
N LYS A 183 -11.24 -5.68 29.84
CA LYS A 183 -9.77 -5.59 29.97
C LYS A 183 -9.14 -4.81 28.83
N TYR A 184 -9.63 -5.01 27.63
CA TYR A 184 -9.14 -4.32 26.44
C TYR A 184 -10.25 -4.23 25.38
N THR A 185 -10.05 -3.35 24.41
CA THR A 185 -10.93 -3.21 23.26
C THR A 185 -10.20 -3.67 22.01
N LYS A 186 -10.81 -4.58 21.25
CA LYS A 186 -10.39 -4.93 19.90
C LYS A 186 -11.17 -4.05 18.93
N VAL A 187 -10.47 -3.31 18.07
CA VAL A 187 -11.08 -2.50 17.00
C VAL A 187 -10.69 -3.11 15.67
N THR A 188 -11.67 -3.48 14.86
CA THR A 188 -11.46 -3.93 13.48
C THR A 188 -11.64 -2.75 12.55
N HIS A 189 -10.62 -2.47 11.74
CA HIS A 189 -10.66 -1.48 10.66
C HIS A 189 -10.82 -2.22 9.33
N SER A 190 -11.91 -1.95 8.62
CA SER A 190 -12.26 -2.58 7.35
C SER A 190 -12.54 -1.51 6.29
N PRO A 191 -11.52 -1.05 5.53
CA PRO A 191 -11.76 -0.19 4.37
C PRO A 191 -12.58 -0.94 3.30
N ASP A 192 -13.42 -0.23 2.52
CA ASP A 192 -13.99 -0.72 1.25
C ASP A 192 -12.86 -0.90 0.22
N GLY A 193 -12.11 -1.99 0.39
CA GLY A 193 -10.95 -2.33 -0.43
C GLY A 193 -9.78 -2.88 0.38
N LEU A 194 -8.60 -2.33 0.11
CA LEU A 194 -7.33 -2.75 0.66
C LEU A 194 -6.69 -1.63 1.48
N VAL A 195 -5.88 -2.03 2.44
CA VAL A 195 -5.05 -1.14 3.25
C VAL A 195 -3.83 -0.73 2.44
N GLY A 196 -3.73 0.57 2.15
CA GLY A 196 -2.57 1.18 1.51
C GLY A 196 -1.40 1.36 2.47
N ARG A 197 -1.67 1.95 3.63
CA ARG A 197 -0.72 2.27 4.71
C ARG A 197 -1.45 2.57 6.01
N LEU A 198 -0.69 2.66 7.09
CA LEU A 198 -1.22 2.95 8.43
C LEU A 198 -0.85 4.36 8.89
N LYS A 199 -1.78 4.98 9.62
CA LYS A 199 -1.60 6.25 10.33
C LYS A 199 -2.04 6.09 11.77
N ASP A 200 -1.38 6.80 12.67
CA ASP A 200 -1.86 7.04 14.03
C ASP A 200 -2.13 8.53 14.17
N ASP A 201 -3.41 8.91 14.03
CA ASP A 201 -3.86 10.31 13.97
C ASP A 201 -3.17 11.06 12.81
N LYS A 202 -2.40 12.11 13.12
CA LYS A 202 -1.66 12.90 12.12
C LYS A 202 -0.34 12.27 11.67
N TYR A 203 0.12 11.22 12.34
CA TYR A 203 1.43 10.62 12.10
C TYR A 203 1.33 9.38 11.20
N ASN A 204 2.24 9.28 10.22
CA ASN A 204 2.35 8.07 9.42
C ASN A 204 3.16 7.01 10.17
N ILE A 205 2.72 5.76 10.14
CA ILE A 205 3.50 4.65 10.68
C ILE A 205 4.43 4.14 9.58
N THR A 206 5.74 4.25 9.80
CA THR A 206 6.77 3.96 8.77
C THR A 206 7.46 2.61 8.93
N ASN A 207 7.38 2.00 10.10
CA ASN A 207 8.07 0.76 10.44
C ASN A 207 7.19 -0.49 10.43
N ILE A 208 5.96 -0.38 9.90
CA ILE A 208 5.11 -1.52 9.57
C ILE A 208 5.03 -1.63 8.03
N PRO A 209 5.77 -2.56 7.41
CA PRO A 209 5.79 -2.68 5.95
C PRO A 209 4.49 -3.31 5.42
N MET A 210 3.80 -2.61 4.52
CA MET A 210 2.60 -3.11 3.83
C MET A 210 2.99 -3.97 2.62
N THR A 211 3.44 -5.19 2.86
CA THR A 211 4.03 -6.02 1.80
C THR A 211 3.01 -6.76 0.92
N ARG A 212 1.71 -6.65 1.22
CA ARG A 212 0.64 -7.46 0.62
C ARG A 212 -0.71 -6.74 0.66
N GLU A 213 -1.67 -7.34 -0.04
CA GLU A 213 -3.08 -7.00 0.01
C GLU A 213 -3.66 -7.38 1.38
N ILE A 214 -3.97 -6.37 2.19
CA ILE A 214 -4.57 -6.53 3.52
C ILE A 214 -5.95 -5.90 3.46
N GLY A 215 -7.01 -6.66 3.73
CA GLY A 215 -8.38 -6.14 3.73
C GLY A 215 -8.86 -5.62 5.09
N ASN A 216 -8.35 -6.18 6.18
CA ASN A 216 -8.73 -5.82 7.54
C ASN A 216 -7.50 -5.64 8.42
N ILE A 217 -7.60 -4.80 9.44
CA ILE A 217 -6.60 -4.67 10.50
C ILE A 217 -7.30 -4.79 11.85
N TYR A 218 -6.67 -5.47 12.80
CA TYR A 218 -7.13 -5.51 14.18
C TYR A 218 -6.18 -4.69 15.06
N VAL A 219 -6.74 -3.75 15.81
CA VAL A 219 -6.01 -2.84 16.70
C VAL A 219 -6.51 -3.08 18.11
N TYR A 220 -5.59 -3.29 19.06
CA TYR A 220 -5.93 -3.62 20.44
C TYR A 220 -5.52 -2.49 21.38
N TRP A 221 -6.52 -2.00 22.12
CA TRP A 221 -6.44 -0.88 23.05
C TRP A 221 -6.55 -1.39 24.47
N TYR A 222 -5.53 -1.12 25.30
CA TYR A 222 -5.49 -1.59 26.69
C TYR A 222 -5.83 -0.44 27.64
N HIS A 223 -6.84 -0.62 28.48
CA HIS A 223 -7.34 0.40 29.41
C HIS A 223 -6.80 0.13 30.80
N LYS A 224 -5.59 0.61 31.09
CA LYS A 224 -5.04 0.55 32.45
C LYS A 224 -5.71 1.65 33.30
N ASP A 225 -6.28 1.26 34.44
CA ASP A 225 -6.82 2.17 35.47
C ASP A 225 -7.95 3.13 35.00
N GLY A 226 -8.70 2.75 33.96
CA GLY A 226 -9.84 3.56 33.47
C GLY A 226 -9.46 4.82 32.69
N GLY A 227 -8.19 5.00 32.32
CA GLY A 227 -7.75 6.07 31.43
C GLY A 227 -8.18 5.86 29.97
N GLU A 228 -8.06 6.90 29.15
CA GLU A 228 -8.15 6.76 27.68
C GLU A 228 -6.99 5.88 27.21
N GLY A 229 -7.23 4.56 27.09
CA GLY A 229 -6.22 3.63 26.62
C GLY A 229 -5.63 4.07 25.28
N LYS A 230 -4.36 3.73 25.04
CA LYS A 230 -3.69 3.83 23.73
C LYS A 230 -3.66 2.46 23.05
N SER A 231 -3.53 2.43 21.72
CA SER A 231 -3.35 1.17 21.00
C SER A 231 -1.92 0.66 21.21
N PHE A 232 -1.77 -0.57 21.68
CA PHE A 232 -0.44 -1.14 21.96
C PHE A 232 -0.05 -2.26 21.02
N LEU A 233 -1.03 -2.83 20.30
CA LEU A 233 -0.83 -4.02 19.49
C LEU A 233 -1.67 -3.93 18.21
N ILE A 234 -1.07 -4.31 17.09
CA ILE A 234 -1.70 -4.41 15.78
C ILE A 234 -1.52 -5.84 15.28
N CYS A 235 -2.59 -6.41 14.73
CA CYS A 235 -2.55 -7.65 13.97
C CYS A 235 -2.93 -7.36 12.52
N LEU A 236 -2.05 -7.75 11.61
CA LEU A 236 -2.29 -7.78 10.17
C LEU A 236 -2.63 -9.23 9.78
N PRO A 237 -3.91 -9.56 9.57
CA PRO A 237 -4.30 -10.88 9.15
C PRO A 237 -3.68 -11.20 7.81
N TYR A 238 -3.03 -12.34 7.74
CA TYR A 238 -2.33 -12.75 6.54
C TYR A 238 -3.17 -13.80 5.80
N PRO A 239 -3.76 -13.46 4.64
CA PRO A 239 -4.50 -14.44 3.88
C PRO A 239 -3.55 -15.56 3.44
N ASN A 240 -3.98 -16.80 3.65
CA ASN A 240 -3.23 -17.98 3.23
C ASN A 240 -3.35 -18.15 1.71
N ILE A 241 -2.59 -17.35 0.95
CA ILE A 241 -2.77 -17.26 -0.51
C ILE A 241 -2.08 -18.42 -1.25
N ASP A 242 -1.11 -19.13 -0.67
CA ASP A 242 -0.24 -20.02 -1.48
C ASP A 242 0.26 -21.31 -0.80
N ASN A 243 -0.48 -21.94 0.11
CA ASN A 243 -0.01 -23.14 0.85
C ASN A 243 1.38 -22.98 1.50
N ASP A 244 1.85 -21.74 1.65
CA ASP A 244 3.04 -21.42 2.40
C ASP A 244 2.64 -21.50 3.87
N TYR A 245 3.00 -22.61 4.49
CA TYR A 245 2.72 -22.93 5.90
C TYR A 245 3.24 -21.87 6.89
N SER A 246 3.93 -20.85 6.40
CA SER A 246 4.27 -19.61 7.13
C SER A 246 3.10 -18.61 7.22
N SER A 247 1.90 -18.97 6.77
CA SER A 247 0.69 -18.15 6.84
C SER A 247 0.19 -18.02 8.28
N GLY A 248 0.61 -16.93 8.94
CA GLY A 248 0.11 -16.55 10.23
C GLY A 248 -0.10 -15.05 10.28
N ASP A 249 -0.99 -14.63 11.16
CA ASP A 249 -1.19 -13.23 11.51
C ASP A 249 0.15 -12.58 11.88
N ILE A 250 0.41 -11.39 11.33
CA ILE A 250 1.63 -10.65 11.64
C ILE A 250 1.31 -9.62 12.72
N TRP A 251 2.03 -9.72 13.82
CA TRP A 251 1.82 -8.89 15.00
C TRP A 251 2.88 -7.81 15.13
N TYR A 252 2.44 -6.59 15.46
CA TYR A 252 3.30 -5.46 15.76
C TYR A 252 2.89 -4.86 17.10
N LYS A 253 3.87 -4.57 17.94
CA LYS A 253 3.68 -3.89 19.22
C LYS A 253 4.27 -2.49 19.19
N ARG A 254 3.63 -1.56 19.89
CA ARG A 254 4.17 -0.22 20.10
C ARG A 254 5.31 -0.29 21.12
N GLU A 255 6.40 0.43 20.89
CA GLU A 255 7.56 0.41 21.81
C GLU A 255 7.29 1.16 23.12
N SER A 256 6.53 2.26 23.07
CA SER A 256 6.11 3.01 24.25
C SER A 256 4.76 3.70 24.00
N SER A 257 4.08 4.14 25.06
CA SER A 257 2.80 4.86 24.93
C SER A 257 2.91 6.17 24.15
N ASP A 258 4.05 6.83 24.17
CA ASP A 258 4.23 8.19 23.63
C ASP A 258 4.96 8.22 22.30
N ASP A 259 5.28 7.04 21.74
CA ASP A 259 5.93 6.89 20.46
C ASP A 259 4.99 6.31 19.40
N ASN A 260 5.31 6.54 18.14
CA ASN A 260 4.70 5.92 16.97
C ASN A 260 5.60 4.86 16.32
N THR A 261 6.60 4.38 17.06
CA THR A 261 7.46 3.27 16.67
C THR A 261 6.82 1.93 17.02
N TRP A 262 6.62 1.11 16.00
CA TRP A 262 6.15 -0.26 16.09
C TRP A 262 7.23 -1.30 15.75
N THR A 263 7.32 -2.35 16.56
CA THR A 263 8.21 -3.49 16.31
C THR A 263 7.42 -4.77 16.10
N LYS A 264 7.92 -5.62 15.21
CA LYS A 264 7.32 -6.94 14.98
C LYS A 264 7.44 -7.80 16.24
N VAL A 265 6.40 -8.56 16.56
CA VAL A 265 6.40 -9.52 17.67
C VAL A 265 6.93 -10.86 17.15
N ASP A 266 8.21 -11.15 17.41
CA ASP A 266 8.83 -12.41 16.96
C ASP A 266 8.74 -13.52 18.03
N ASN A 267 8.74 -13.17 19.32
CA ASN A 267 8.75 -14.14 20.41
C ASN A 267 7.34 -14.38 20.96
N SER A 268 6.78 -15.56 20.68
CA SER A 268 5.45 -15.99 21.16
C SER A 268 4.31 -15.02 20.78
N PRO A 269 4.15 -14.67 19.48
CA PRO A 269 2.98 -13.91 19.05
C PRO A 269 1.69 -14.69 19.36
N PRO A 270 0.55 -14.00 19.57
CA PRO A 270 -0.73 -14.68 19.65
C PRO A 270 -0.99 -15.53 18.41
N SER A 271 -1.63 -16.67 18.59
CA SER A 271 -1.84 -17.65 17.50
C SER A 271 -2.83 -17.18 16.44
N SER A 272 -3.74 -16.27 16.81
CA SER A 272 -4.69 -15.62 15.91
C SER A 272 -5.20 -14.30 16.52
N HIS A 273 -5.85 -13.46 15.72
CA HIS A 273 -6.52 -12.24 16.18
C HIS A 273 -7.68 -12.48 17.19
N THR A 274 -8.05 -13.75 17.43
CA THR A 274 -9.03 -14.19 18.43
C THR A 274 -8.40 -14.85 19.67
N ASP A 275 -7.07 -14.98 19.74
CA ASP A 275 -6.33 -15.57 20.86
C ASP A 275 -6.25 -14.59 22.05
N CYS A 276 -7.39 -14.37 22.67
CA CYS A 276 -7.59 -13.35 23.69
C CYS A 276 -6.63 -13.47 24.89
N LYS A 277 -6.28 -14.70 25.28
CA LYS A 277 -5.39 -14.97 26.42
C LYS A 277 -3.99 -14.46 26.13
N ASN A 278 -3.42 -14.82 24.98
CA ASN A 278 -2.07 -14.40 24.61
C ASN A 278 -2.02 -12.92 24.21
N ILE A 279 -3.11 -12.40 23.61
CA ILE A 279 -3.27 -10.95 23.35
C ILE A 279 -3.22 -10.17 24.67
N LEU A 280 -4.02 -10.54 25.67
CA LEU A 280 -4.04 -9.86 26.97
C LEU A 280 -2.67 -9.91 27.65
N LYS A 281 -2.03 -11.09 27.70
CA LYS A 281 -0.70 -11.26 28.27
C LYS A 281 0.31 -10.32 27.60
N LEU A 282 0.27 -10.22 26.27
CA LEU A 282 1.16 -9.34 25.53
C LEU A 282 0.88 -7.86 25.80
N LEU A 283 -0.40 -7.44 25.86
CA LEU A 283 -0.79 -6.07 26.22
C LEU A 283 -0.30 -5.68 27.61
N GLN A 284 -0.47 -6.56 28.61
CA GLN A 284 0.00 -6.35 29.98
C GLN A 284 1.52 -6.15 30.02
N ASN A 285 2.27 -7.02 29.33
CA ASN A 285 3.73 -6.92 29.22
C ASN A 285 4.20 -5.61 28.59
N ILE A 286 3.53 -5.16 27.52
CA ILE A 286 3.86 -3.88 26.86
C ILE A 286 3.59 -2.69 27.79
N SER A 287 2.51 -2.76 28.57
CA SER A 287 2.10 -1.69 29.50
C SER A 287 2.95 -1.58 30.78
N GLY A 288 3.95 -2.45 30.95
CA GLY A 288 4.77 -2.53 32.17
C GLY A 288 3.95 -2.92 33.42
N GLY A 289 2.84 -3.63 33.24
CA GLY A 289 2.07 -4.19 34.35
C GLY A 289 2.71 -5.47 34.88
N GLU A 290 2.55 -5.74 36.17
CA GLU A 290 2.86 -7.07 36.72
C GLU A 290 1.91 -8.11 36.10
N GLU A 291 2.44 -9.29 35.80
CA GLU A 291 1.67 -10.39 35.20
C GLU A 291 0.61 -10.84 36.21
N VAL A 292 -0.61 -10.33 36.07
CA VAL A 292 -1.75 -10.80 36.85
C VAL A 292 -2.10 -12.18 36.30
N GLU A 293 -1.91 -13.24 37.10
CA GLU A 293 -2.31 -14.60 36.73
C GLU A 293 -3.78 -14.61 36.33
N SER A 294 -4.04 -14.62 35.01
CA SER A 294 -5.40 -14.68 34.52
C SER A 294 -5.90 -16.10 34.74
N GLY A 295 -6.83 -16.25 35.68
CA GLY A 295 -7.61 -17.48 35.82
C GLY A 295 -8.15 -17.89 34.46
N THR A 296 -8.27 -19.20 34.23
CA THR A 296 -8.57 -19.85 32.93
C THR A 296 -9.96 -19.55 32.35
N GLY A 297 -10.55 -18.39 32.64
CA GLY A 297 -11.80 -17.94 32.06
C GLY A 297 -11.66 -17.80 30.54
N ASN A 298 -12.55 -18.47 29.81
CA ASN A 298 -12.74 -18.26 28.39
C ASN A 298 -13.14 -16.80 28.16
N CYS A 299 -12.38 -16.03 27.39
CA CYS A 299 -12.75 -14.65 27.13
C CYS A 299 -14.03 -14.62 26.31
N LYS A 300 -15.01 -13.82 26.75
CA LYS A 300 -16.26 -13.65 26.01
C LYS A 300 -16.17 -12.33 25.26
N GLU A 301 -16.08 -12.42 23.95
CA GLU A 301 -16.34 -11.26 23.11
C GLU A 301 -17.81 -10.87 23.30
N ILE A 302 -18.04 -9.71 23.90
CA ILE A 302 -19.38 -9.18 24.10
C ILE A 302 -19.86 -8.75 22.71
N LYS A 303 -20.68 -9.58 22.08
CA LYS A 303 -21.39 -9.20 20.87
C LYS A 303 -22.44 -8.18 21.29
N PHE A 304 -22.27 -6.93 20.86
CA PHE A 304 -23.40 -6.02 20.79
C PHE A 304 -24.32 -6.57 19.71
N GLU A 305 -25.40 -7.23 20.13
CA GLU A 305 -26.54 -7.42 19.26
C GLU A 305 -27.03 -6.01 18.93
N ASP A 306 -26.94 -5.63 17.65
CA ASP A 306 -27.53 -4.39 17.16
C ASP A 306 -28.98 -4.39 17.62
N SER A 307 -29.28 -3.57 18.62
CA SER A 307 -30.66 -3.32 19.02
C SER A 307 -31.30 -2.66 17.82
N GLU A 308 -32.02 -3.44 17.02
CA GLU A 308 -32.94 -2.95 16.01
C GLU A 308 -33.93 -2.03 16.72
N GLU A 309 -33.57 -0.75 16.78
CA GLU A 309 -34.45 0.30 17.26
C GLU A 309 -35.58 0.38 16.24
N GLU A 310 -36.72 -0.26 16.57
CA GLU A 310 -37.98 -0.13 15.86
C GLU A 310 -38.26 1.37 15.65
N ARG A 311 -38.01 1.85 14.44
CA ARG A 311 -38.44 3.19 14.03
C ARG A 311 -39.95 3.12 13.82
N ASP A 312 -40.68 3.72 14.76
CA ASP A 312 -42.09 4.06 14.58
C ASP A 312 -42.24 5.05 13.41
N ASP A 313 -42.68 4.54 12.27
CA ASP A 313 -43.05 5.32 11.07
C ASP A 313 -44.33 6.14 11.32
N SER A 314 -44.20 7.27 12.01
CA SER A 314 -45.24 8.28 12.06
C SER A 314 -45.13 9.21 10.86
N ALA A 315 -45.85 8.86 9.80
CA ALA A 315 -46.00 9.65 8.58
C ALA A 315 -46.74 10.98 8.87
N SER A 316 -46.05 12.11 8.67
CA SER A 316 -46.68 13.43 8.52
C SER A 316 -46.47 13.93 7.10
N SER A 317 -47.56 13.94 6.33
CA SER A 317 -47.64 14.43 4.97
C SER A 317 -47.70 15.96 4.95
N SER A 318 -46.78 16.60 4.24
CA SER A 318 -46.94 17.99 3.80
C SER A 318 -46.47 18.12 2.35
N SER A 319 -47.43 18.50 1.51
CA SER A 319 -47.34 18.82 0.09
C SER A 319 -46.76 20.22 -0.15
N LEU A 320 -46.52 20.52 -1.45
CA LEU A 320 -46.10 21.78 -2.10
C LEU A 320 -44.60 21.85 -2.46
N SER A 321 -44.16 22.31 -3.64
CA SER A 321 -44.79 22.73 -4.89
C SER A 321 -43.74 22.67 -5.99
N THR A 322 -44.15 22.24 -7.18
CA THR A 322 -43.33 22.12 -8.38
C THR A 322 -43.25 23.47 -9.11
N THR A 323 -42.04 23.99 -9.30
CA THR A 323 -41.73 24.96 -10.38
C THR A 323 -40.42 24.57 -11.06
N SER A 324 -40.48 24.47 -12.38
CA SER A 324 -39.41 24.22 -13.36
C SER A 324 -39.71 25.13 -14.55
N PRO A 325 -38.81 25.45 -15.52
CA PRO A 325 -37.41 25.03 -15.69
C PRO A 325 -36.43 26.20 -15.99
N HIS A 326 -35.12 25.94 -15.88
CA HIS A 326 -34.11 26.67 -16.66
C HIS A 326 -33.37 25.73 -17.61
N ARG A 327 -33.41 26.11 -18.89
CA ARG A 327 -32.73 25.50 -20.04
C ARG A 327 -31.22 25.40 -19.84
N LEU A 328 -30.63 24.27 -20.24
CA LEU A 328 -29.23 24.19 -20.68
C LEU A 328 -29.11 23.40 -21.99
N SER A 329 -28.12 23.83 -22.76
CA SER A 329 -27.81 23.54 -24.17
C SER A 329 -27.32 22.10 -24.43
N PRO A 330 -27.56 21.51 -25.62
CA PRO A 330 -26.96 20.24 -26.01
C PRO A 330 -25.51 20.42 -26.48
N GLY A 331 -24.58 19.73 -25.81
CA GLY A 331 -23.20 19.52 -26.24
C GLY A 331 -23.00 18.06 -26.65
N ALA A 332 -22.37 17.86 -27.81
CA ALA A 332 -22.28 16.61 -28.55
C ALA A 332 -21.61 15.46 -27.78
N ILE A 333 -22.23 14.26 -27.84
CA ILE A 333 -21.62 12.98 -27.48
C ILE A 333 -21.23 12.31 -28.80
N THR A 334 -19.94 12.33 -29.13
CA THR A 334 -19.35 11.54 -30.21
C THR A 334 -18.99 10.16 -29.65
N GLY A 335 -19.73 9.15 -30.08
CA GLY A 335 -19.42 7.74 -29.81
C GLY A 335 -18.22 7.27 -30.63
N ILE A 336 -17.29 6.59 -29.99
CA ILE A 336 -16.21 5.85 -30.65
C ILE A 336 -16.52 4.36 -30.48
N SER A 337 -16.86 3.71 -31.59
CA SER A 337 -16.94 2.26 -31.71
C SER A 337 -15.52 1.69 -31.85
N ILE A 338 -15.11 0.82 -30.93
CA ILE A 338 -13.87 0.05 -31.06
C ILE A 338 -14.23 -1.31 -31.67
N ALA A 339 -13.68 -1.58 -32.85
CA ALA A 339 -13.71 -2.89 -33.49
C ALA A 339 -12.68 -3.82 -32.82
N GLY A 340 -13.15 -4.95 -32.30
CA GLY A 340 -12.30 -5.99 -31.75
C GLY A 340 -11.56 -6.75 -32.84
N ILE A 341 -10.22 -6.77 -32.76
CA ILE A 341 -9.36 -7.69 -33.50
C ILE A 341 -8.83 -8.70 -32.51
N GLY A 342 -9.24 -9.96 -32.69
CA GLY A 342 -8.75 -11.10 -31.92
C GLY A 342 -7.29 -11.43 -32.27
N THR A 343 -6.53 -11.81 -31.25
CA THR A 343 -5.27 -12.53 -31.42
C THR A 343 -5.25 -13.75 -30.51
N VAL A 344 -4.82 -14.85 -31.10
CA VAL A 344 -4.80 -16.23 -30.62
C VAL A 344 -3.37 -16.58 -30.20
N GLY A 345 -3.21 -17.36 -29.12
CA GLY A 345 -1.96 -18.03 -28.71
C GLY A 345 -1.04 -17.14 -27.86
N SER A 346 -0.44 -17.58 -26.76
CA SER A 346 0.15 -18.89 -26.54
C SER A 346 0.15 -19.25 -25.05
N ALA A 347 -0.37 -20.44 -24.74
CA ALA A 347 -0.05 -21.16 -23.52
C ALA A 347 1.33 -21.82 -23.70
N LEU A 348 2.24 -21.63 -22.74
CA LEU A 348 3.30 -22.55 -22.28
C LEU A 348 4.38 -21.74 -21.56
N GLY A 349 4.54 -21.95 -20.24
CA GLY A 349 5.70 -21.41 -19.52
C GLY A 349 5.55 -21.15 -18.02
N TYR A 350 4.74 -21.91 -17.27
CA TYR A 350 4.59 -21.71 -15.81
C TYR A 350 5.25 -22.81 -14.93
N GLY A 351 5.98 -23.75 -15.53
CA GLY A 351 6.49 -24.94 -14.82
C GLY A 351 7.90 -24.83 -14.22
N GLY A 352 8.70 -23.84 -14.60
CA GLY A 352 10.15 -23.83 -14.28
C GLY A 352 10.55 -23.22 -12.92
N TRP A 353 9.78 -22.25 -12.41
CA TRP A 353 10.21 -21.47 -11.23
C TRP A 353 10.04 -22.23 -9.90
N LYS A 354 9.07 -23.17 -9.84
CA LYS A 354 8.75 -23.89 -8.59
C LYS A 354 9.85 -24.86 -8.11
N LEU A 355 10.74 -25.31 -9.00
CA LEU A 355 11.80 -26.25 -8.61
C LEU A 355 12.99 -25.57 -7.92
N PHE A 356 13.21 -24.27 -8.13
CA PHE A 356 14.36 -23.56 -7.56
C PHE A 356 14.18 -23.19 -6.07
N LEU A 357 12.93 -22.99 -5.62
CA LEU A 357 12.65 -22.70 -4.20
C LEU A 357 12.76 -23.95 -3.31
N PHE A 358 12.62 -25.15 -3.85
CA PHE A 358 12.65 -26.39 -3.07
C PHE A 358 14.07 -26.81 -2.65
N LEU A 359 15.12 -26.32 -3.33
CA LEU A 359 16.51 -26.68 -3.04
C LEU A 359 17.21 -25.74 -2.04
N LYS A 360 16.63 -24.57 -1.74
CA LYS A 360 17.28 -23.57 -0.86
C LYS A 360 17.05 -23.80 0.63
N ASN A 361 16.04 -24.59 1.01
CA ASN A 361 15.72 -24.87 2.42
C ASN A 361 16.28 -26.21 2.94
N ARG A 362 17.32 -26.76 2.29
CA ARG A 362 17.97 -28.02 2.70
C ARG A 362 19.50 -27.98 2.80
N LEU A 363 20.10 -26.79 2.85
CA LEU A 363 21.53 -26.61 3.15
C LEU A 363 21.73 -25.58 4.26
#